data_AF-A0A2J8JTM0-F1
#
_entry.id   AF-A0A2J8JTM0-F1
#
_cell.length_a   1.000
_cell.length_b   1.000
_cell.length_c   1.000
_cell.angle_alpha   90.00
_cell.angle_beta   90.00
_cell.angle_gamma   90.00
#
_symmetry.space_group_name_H-M   'P 1'
#
loop_
_entity.id
_entity.type
_entity.pdbx_description
1 polymer ?
#
loop_
_entity_poly.entity_id
_entity_poly.type
_entity_poly.pdbx_seq_one_letter_code
_entity_poly.pdbx_strand_id
1 'polypeptide(L)'
;MEGKWLLCMLLVLGTAIVEAHDGHDDDVIDIEDDLDDVIEEVEDSKPDTTAPPSSPKVTYKAPVPTGEVYFADSFDRGTLSGWILSKAKKDDTDDEIAKYDGKWEVDEMKESKLPGDKGLVLMSRAKHHAISAKLNKPFLFDTKPLIVQYEVNFQNGIECGGAYVKLL
;
A
#
# COMPACT_ATOMS: atom_id res chain seq x y z
N MET A 1 11.23 33.70 -40.05
CA MET A 1 9.78 33.71 -40.32
C MET A 1 9.65 32.97 -41.64
N GLU A 2 8.75 31.97 -41.76
CA GLU A 2 8.65 30.94 -42.83
C GLU A 2 9.11 29.56 -42.34
N GLY A 3 8.17 28.64 -42.13
CA GLY A 3 8.42 27.30 -41.59
C GLY A 3 7.28 26.72 -40.73
N LYS A 4 6.20 27.47 -40.52
CA LYS A 4 5.05 27.07 -39.67
C LYS A 4 3.75 26.75 -40.45
N TRP A 5 3.86 26.42 -41.74
CA TRP A 5 2.69 26.19 -42.62
C TRP A 5 2.63 24.83 -43.31
N LEU A 6 3.51 23.88 -42.94
CA LEU A 6 3.55 22.55 -43.56
C LEU A 6 3.16 21.39 -42.64
N LEU A 7 2.86 21.64 -41.36
CA LEU A 7 2.43 20.58 -40.43
C LEU A 7 0.91 20.46 -40.23
N CYS A 8 0.11 21.38 -40.77
CA CYS A 8 -1.36 21.37 -40.58
C CYS A 8 -2.12 20.54 -41.64
N MET A 9 -1.45 19.96 -42.64
CA MET A 9 -2.09 19.16 -43.70
C MET A 9 -2.07 17.64 -43.44
N LEU A 10 -1.57 17.18 -42.29
CA LEU A 10 -1.57 15.75 -41.91
C LEU A 10 -2.71 15.36 -40.94
N LEU A 11 -3.66 16.26 -40.69
CA LEU A 11 -4.74 16.06 -39.71
C LEU A 11 -6.12 15.76 -40.32
N VAL A 12 -6.19 15.39 -41.60
CA VAL A 12 -7.46 15.04 -42.25
C VAL A 12 -7.24 13.81 -43.12
N LEU A 13 -7.53 12.62 -42.58
CA LEU A 13 -8.02 11.42 -43.30
C LEU A 13 -8.00 10.23 -42.32
N GLY A 14 -9.17 9.83 -41.81
CA GLY A 14 -9.31 8.55 -41.11
C GLY A 14 -10.44 8.41 -40.08
N THR A 15 -11.63 8.98 -40.30
CA THR A 15 -12.84 8.61 -39.54
C THR A 15 -13.87 7.99 -40.47
N ALA A 16 -14.12 6.69 -40.29
CA ALA A 16 -15.20 5.89 -40.87
C ALA A 16 -15.13 4.51 -40.16
N ILE A 17 -16.13 3.86 -39.59
CA ILE A 17 -17.60 4.00 -39.56
C ILE A 17 -18.07 3.34 -38.25
N VAL A 18 -19.12 3.90 -37.65
CA VAL A 18 -19.95 3.30 -36.57
C VAL A 18 -20.93 2.32 -37.20
N GLU A 19 -21.00 1.09 -36.70
CA GLU A 19 -22.18 0.22 -36.89
C GLU A 19 -22.89 0.08 -35.54
N ALA A 20 -24.08 0.65 -35.48
CA ALA A 20 -25.08 0.44 -34.44
C ALA A 20 -25.95 -0.76 -34.82
N HIS A 21 -26.33 -1.58 -33.85
CA HIS A 21 -27.43 -2.53 -33.99
C HIS A 21 -28.49 -2.21 -32.93
N ASP A 22 -29.70 -2.06 -33.43
CA ASP A 22 -30.92 -1.61 -32.76
C ASP A 22 -31.85 -2.83 -32.45
N GLY A 23 -32.79 -2.65 -31.52
CA GLY A 23 -33.88 -3.59 -31.22
C GLY A 23 -34.14 -3.76 -29.71
N HIS A 24 -35.06 -3.01 -29.07
CA HIS A 24 -36.54 -3.23 -28.99
C HIS A 24 -36.90 -4.36 -28.01
N ASP A 25 -37.81 -4.29 -27.03
CA ASP A 25 -38.73 -3.30 -26.46
C ASP A 25 -39.09 -3.78 -25.03
N ASP A 26 -39.62 -2.86 -24.23
CA ASP A 26 -40.59 -2.97 -23.13
C ASP A 26 -40.97 -4.34 -22.53
N ASP A 27 -41.00 -4.40 -21.18
CA ASP A 27 -42.20 -4.83 -20.44
C ASP A 27 -42.07 -4.55 -18.93
N VAL A 28 -42.88 -3.58 -18.47
CA VAL A 28 -43.21 -3.31 -17.08
C VAL A 28 -44.27 -4.31 -16.63
N ILE A 29 -44.06 -5.01 -15.52
CA ILE A 29 -45.16 -5.63 -14.77
C ILE A 29 -45.04 -5.26 -13.30
N ASP A 30 -46.06 -4.52 -12.89
CA ASP A 30 -46.38 -4.04 -11.55
C ASP A 30 -47.41 -5.01 -10.97
N ILE A 31 -47.14 -5.63 -9.81
CA ILE A 31 -48.14 -6.33 -8.99
C ILE A 31 -47.78 -6.12 -7.52
N GLU A 32 -48.50 -5.20 -6.88
CA GLU A 32 -48.79 -5.19 -5.44
C GLU A 32 -49.98 -6.14 -5.13
N ASP A 33 -50.15 -6.48 -3.84
CA ASP A 33 -51.13 -7.37 -3.16
C ASP A 33 -50.48 -8.67 -2.65
N ASP A 34 -50.59 -9.14 -1.40
CA ASP A 34 -51.40 -8.71 -0.25
C ASP A 34 -50.92 -9.48 1.01
N LEU A 35 -50.90 -8.78 2.15
CA LEU A 35 -51.31 -9.18 3.52
C LEU A 35 -50.72 -10.41 4.28
N ASP A 36 -50.14 -10.06 5.44
CA ASP A 36 -50.31 -10.61 6.81
C ASP A 36 -49.92 -12.05 7.20
N ASP A 37 -48.76 -12.13 7.86
CA ASP A 37 -48.52 -12.60 9.25
C ASP A 37 -49.50 -13.63 9.87
N VAL A 38 -49.01 -14.84 10.21
CA VAL A 38 -49.21 -15.60 11.48
C VAL A 38 -48.41 -16.93 11.46
N ILE A 39 -47.35 -16.97 12.28
CA ILE A 39 -46.90 -18.01 13.24
C ILE A 39 -47.02 -19.52 12.85
N GLU A 40 -45.87 -20.22 12.78
CA GLU A 40 -45.53 -21.32 13.74
C GLU A 40 -44.07 -21.76 13.58
N GLU A 41 -43.37 -21.84 14.71
CA GLU A 41 -42.01 -22.34 14.84
C GLU A 41 -41.98 -23.86 14.63
N VAL A 42 -41.11 -24.35 13.74
CA VAL A 42 -40.57 -25.72 13.86
C VAL A 42 -39.06 -25.66 13.68
N GLU A 43 -38.37 -25.95 14.78
CA GLU A 43 -36.93 -26.06 14.87
C GLU A 43 -36.42 -27.33 14.18
N ASP A 44 -35.27 -27.15 13.55
CA ASP A 44 -34.13 -28.08 13.55
C ASP A 44 -34.12 -29.28 12.60
N SER A 45 -33.40 -29.11 11.50
CA SER A 45 -32.50 -30.11 10.92
C SER A 45 -31.56 -29.43 9.91
N LYS A 46 -30.43 -28.89 10.40
CA LYS A 46 -29.34 -28.38 9.55
C LYS A 46 -28.71 -29.52 8.74
N PRO A 47 -28.54 -29.41 7.42
CA PRO A 47 -27.65 -30.29 6.68
C PRO A 47 -26.20 -29.86 6.93
N ASP A 48 -25.39 -30.84 7.35
CA ASP A 48 -23.96 -30.74 7.61
C ASP A 48 -23.23 -30.20 6.35
N THR A 49 -22.94 -28.90 6.34
CA THR A 49 -21.99 -28.31 5.39
C THR A 49 -20.62 -28.38 6.02
N THR A 50 -19.84 -29.39 5.64
CA THR A 50 -18.45 -29.52 6.04
C THR A 50 -17.67 -28.30 5.55
N ALA A 51 -17.33 -27.40 6.47
CA ALA A 51 -16.50 -26.25 6.17
C ALA A 51 -15.12 -26.72 5.64
N PRO A 52 -14.54 -26.04 4.63
CA PRO A 52 -13.21 -26.36 4.15
C PRO A 52 -12.18 -26.26 5.30
N PRO A 53 -11.12 -27.09 5.30
CA PRO A 53 -10.13 -27.10 6.37
C PRO A 53 -9.53 -25.71 6.53
N SER A 54 -9.58 -25.17 7.75
CA SER A 54 -9.00 -23.87 8.07
C SER A 54 -7.52 -23.88 7.72
N SER A 55 -7.08 -22.87 6.96
CA SER A 55 -5.67 -22.70 6.61
C SER A 55 -4.80 -22.71 7.88
N PRO A 56 -3.62 -23.36 7.88
CA PRO A 56 -2.76 -23.40 9.05
C PRO A 56 -2.41 -21.97 9.48
N LYS A 57 -2.78 -21.61 10.71
CA LYS A 57 -2.52 -20.30 11.29
C LYS A 57 -1.03 -20.19 11.59
N VAL A 58 -0.28 -19.50 10.74
CA VAL A 58 1.16 -19.28 10.93
C VAL A 58 1.36 -18.32 12.10
N THR A 59 2.06 -18.78 13.14
CA THR A 59 2.41 -17.94 14.28
C THR A 59 3.73 -17.23 14.00
N TYR A 60 3.69 -15.91 13.95
CA TYR A 60 4.87 -15.07 13.80
C TYR A 60 5.82 -15.18 15.00
N LYS A 61 7.12 -15.08 14.72
CA LYS A 61 8.18 -14.91 15.72
C LYS A 61 9.20 -13.90 15.20
N ALA A 62 9.55 -12.95 16.06
CA ALA A 62 10.61 -11.98 15.82
C ALA A 62 11.91 -12.67 15.36
N PRO A 63 12.51 -12.24 14.23
CA PRO A 63 13.81 -12.74 13.82
C PRO A 63 14.88 -12.29 14.82
N VAL A 64 15.78 -13.21 15.21
CA VAL A 64 16.91 -12.90 16.07
C VAL A 64 18.15 -12.73 15.19
N PRO A 65 18.76 -11.53 15.12
CA PRO A 65 19.96 -11.32 14.33
C PRO A 65 21.10 -12.22 14.80
N THR A 66 21.83 -12.82 13.87
CA THR A 66 22.96 -13.71 14.17
C THR A 66 24.27 -13.13 13.63
N GLY A 67 25.37 -13.36 14.35
CA GLY A 67 26.71 -12.89 13.96
C GLY A 67 26.96 -11.39 14.20
N GLU A 68 27.89 -10.82 13.43
CA GLU A 68 28.23 -9.39 13.51
C GLU A 68 27.21 -8.53 12.74
N VAL A 69 26.35 -7.84 13.46
CA VAL A 69 25.27 -7.02 12.88
C VAL A 69 25.51 -5.54 13.19
N TYR A 70 25.61 -4.73 12.13
CA TYR A 70 25.76 -3.28 12.25
C TYR A 70 24.43 -2.59 12.56
N PHE A 71 23.33 -3.13 12.06
CA PHE A 71 21.98 -2.65 12.32
C PHE A 71 20.97 -3.74 11.97
N ALA A 72 19.95 -3.91 12.80
CA ALA A 72 18.78 -4.72 12.52
C ALA A 72 17.61 -4.15 13.33
N ASP A 73 16.47 -3.93 12.67
CA ASP A 73 15.23 -3.59 13.34
C ASP A 73 14.07 -4.27 12.62
N SER A 74 13.37 -5.13 13.35
CA SER A 74 12.18 -5.85 12.92
C SER A 74 10.90 -5.23 13.47
N PHE A 75 11.01 -4.11 14.21
CA PHE A 75 9.88 -3.37 14.78
C PHE A 75 8.95 -4.14 15.73
N ASP A 76 9.35 -5.34 16.18
CA ASP A 76 8.63 -6.15 17.18
C ASP A 76 8.36 -5.43 18.50
N ARG A 77 9.16 -4.39 18.81
CA ARG A 77 8.96 -3.52 19.98
C ARG A 77 7.68 -2.69 19.88
N GLY A 78 7.04 -2.62 18.71
CA GLY A 78 5.82 -1.84 18.47
C GLY A 78 5.99 -0.34 18.61
N THR A 79 7.22 0.17 18.66
CA THR A 79 7.53 1.58 18.90
C THR A 79 8.69 2.04 18.04
N LEU A 80 8.78 3.35 17.79
CA LEU A 80 9.91 3.99 17.09
C LEU A 80 11.15 4.19 17.98
N SER A 81 11.29 3.38 19.03
CA SER A 81 12.44 3.44 19.93
C SER A 81 13.74 3.22 19.17
N GLY A 82 14.68 4.16 19.25
CA GLY A 82 15.94 4.15 18.51
C GLY A 82 15.92 4.91 17.18
N TRP A 83 14.74 5.35 16.73
CA TRP A 83 14.57 6.15 15.53
C TRP A 83 14.34 7.62 15.86
N ILE A 84 14.83 8.50 14.98
CA ILE A 84 14.80 9.95 15.13
C ILE A 84 14.07 10.54 13.92
N LEU A 85 12.94 11.21 14.16
CA LEU A 85 12.23 11.95 13.13
C LEU A 85 12.97 13.24 12.81
N SER A 86 13.13 13.53 11.52
CA SER A 86 13.73 14.78 11.06
C SER A 86 12.80 15.95 11.35
N LYS A 87 13.38 17.08 11.74
CA LYS A 87 12.71 18.39 11.83
C LYS A 87 13.23 19.37 10.78
N ALA A 88 14.02 18.88 9.82
CA ALA A 88 14.64 19.71 8.80
C ALA A 88 13.60 20.24 7.80
N LYS A 89 13.92 21.39 7.21
CA LYS A 89 13.21 22.00 6.08
C LYS A 89 14.22 22.17 4.94
N LYS A 90 13.80 21.93 3.71
CA LYS A 90 14.58 22.22 2.51
C LYS A 90 14.53 23.72 2.24
N ASP A 91 15.67 24.34 2.03
CA ASP A 91 15.75 25.80 1.84
C ASP A 91 15.32 26.24 0.42
N ASP A 92 15.53 25.39 -0.60
CA ASP A 92 15.27 25.69 -2.02
C ASP A 92 14.01 25.00 -2.58
N THR A 93 12.93 24.93 -1.81
CA THR A 93 11.70 24.21 -2.19
C THR A 93 10.47 24.96 -1.70
N ASP A 94 9.34 24.81 -2.41
CA ASP A 94 8.06 25.40 -2.01
C ASP A 94 7.73 25.08 -0.54
N ASP A 95 7.28 26.09 0.21
CA ASP A 95 7.01 26.02 1.64
C ASP A 95 6.05 24.89 2.03
N GLU A 96 5.13 24.51 1.14
CA GLU A 96 4.17 23.42 1.38
C GLU A 96 4.82 22.03 1.37
N ILE A 97 5.89 21.86 0.59
CA ILE A 97 6.63 20.60 0.43
C ILE A 97 8.05 20.65 0.99
N ALA A 98 8.51 21.78 1.51
CA ALA A 98 9.86 21.94 2.02
C ALA A 98 10.10 21.15 3.31
N LYS A 99 9.06 20.83 4.08
CA LYS A 99 9.18 20.21 5.42
C LYS A 99 9.10 18.68 5.34
N TYR A 100 9.86 18.01 6.20
CA TYR A 100 9.72 16.58 6.46
C TYR A 100 8.66 16.33 7.55
N ASP A 101 7.40 16.59 7.24
CA ASP A 101 6.27 16.53 8.18
C ASP A 101 5.41 15.26 8.05
N GLY A 102 5.83 14.29 7.23
CA GLY A 102 5.18 13.00 7.10
C GLY A 102 5.18 12.20 8.40
N LYS A 103 4.04 11.58 8.73
CA LYS A 103 3.86 10.79 9.95
C LYS A 103 4.30 9.34 9.76
N TRP A 104 4.95 8.81 10.79
CA TRP A 104 5.42 7.43 10.87
C TRP A 104 4.73 6.70 12.02
N GLU A 105 4.47 5.41 11.82
CA GLU A 105 3.93 4.53 12.85
C GLU A 105 4.52 3.13 12.72
N VAL A 106 4.46 2.35 13.79
CA VAL A 106 4.80 0.92 13.77
C VAL A 106 3.51 0.13 13.83
N ASP A 107 3.15 -0.51 12.72
CA ASP A 107 1.87 -1.18 12.58
C ASP A 107 1.98 -2.45 11.73
N GLU A 108 0.97 -3.30 11.81
CA GLU A 108 0.84 -4.49 10.97
C GLU A 108 0.47 -4.11 9.52
N MET A 109 0.78 -4.99 8.57
CA MET A 109 0.28 -4.83 7.20
C MET A 109 -1.24 -4.97 7.17
N LYS A 110 -1.92 -4.14 6.37
CA LYS A 110 -3.38 -4.17 6.14
C LYS A 110 -3.88 -5.56 5.76
N GLU A 111 -3.12 -6.25 4.91
CA GLU A 111 -3.37 -7.63 4.52
C GLU A 111 -2.15 -8.49 4.87
N SER A 112 -2.04 -8.87 6.15
CA SER A 112 -0.96 -9.73 6.61
C SER A 112 -1.36 -11.21 6.58
N LYS A 113 -0.50 -12.04 5.98
CA LYS A 113 -0.54 -13.51 6.14
C LYS A 113 0.21 -13.98 7.39
N LEU A 114 0.84 -13.05 8.11
CA LEU A 114 1.71 -13.30 9.26
C LEU A 114 1.32 -12.33 10.40
N PRO A 115 0.22 -12.61 11.13
CA PRO A 115 -0.28 -11.71 12.17
C PRO A 115 0.75 -11.46 13.27
N GLY A 116 0.87 -10.20 13.71
CA GLY A 116 1.86 -9.75 14.69
C GLY A 116 3.20 -9.31 14.11
N ASP A 117 3.44 -9.54 12.82
CA ASP A 117 4.59 -8.96 12.12
C ASP A 117 4.32 -7.49 11.79
N LYS A 118 5.14 -6.60 12.37
CA LYS A 118 4.97 -5.15 12.30
C LYS A 118 6.08 -4.53 11.48
N GLY A 119 5.74 -3.40 10.84
CA GLY A 119 6.70 -2.63 10.07
C GLY A 119 6.58 -1.14 10.33
N LEU A 120 7.55 -0.40 9.82
CA LEU A 120 7.50 1.05 9.77
C LEU A 120 6.60 1.50 8.62
N VAL A 121 5.51 2.18 8.95
CA VAL A 121 4.46 2.58 8.00
C VAL A 121 4.44 4.09 7.80
N LEU A 122 4.35 4.52 6.54
CA LEU A 122 4.11 5.91 6.16
C LEU A 122 2.62 6.19 6.21
N MET A 123 2.18 7.06 7.12
CA MET A 123 0.76 7.31 7.36
C MET A 123 0.20 8.50 6.56
N SER A 124 1.07 9.39 6.07
CA SER A 124 0.64 10.63 5.40
C SER A 124 0.77 10.54 3.88
N ARG A 125 -0.28 10.94 3.14
CA ARG A 125 -0.24 11.06 1.67
C ARG A 125 0.41 12.36 1.25
N ALA A 126 1.14 12.35 0.13
CA ALA A 126 1.74 13.53 -0.50
C ALA A 126 2.62 14.39 0.45
N LYS A 127 3.28 13.77 1.43
CA LYS A 127 4.20 14.42 2.35
C LYS A 127 5.61 13.87 2.23
N HIS A 128 6.61 14.71 2.48
CA HIS A 128 7.98 14.23 2.61
C HIS A 128 8.20 13.60 3.99
N HIS A 129 8.83 12.43 3.98
CA HIS A 129 9.12 11.69 5.20
C HIS A 129 10.63 11.61 5.39
N ALA A 130 11.08 11.81 6.62
CA ALA A 130 12.47 11.55 7.00
C ALA A 130 12.54 11.06 8.44
N ILE A 131 13.08 9.87 8.60
CA ILE A 131 13.37 9.23 9.87
C ILE A 131 14.69 8.48 9.72
N SER A 132 15.50 8.42 10.77
CA SER A 132 16.80 7.77 10.75
C SER A 132 17.09 7.08 12.07
N ALA A 133 17.86 6.00 12.04
CA ALA A 133 18.39 5.36 13.22
C ALA A 133 19.92 5.26 13.10
N LYS A 134 20.62 5.26 14.24
CA LYS A 134 22.07 5.06 14.26
C LYS A 134 22.39 3.58 14.07
N LEU A 135 23.47 3.29 13.34
CA LEU A 135 24.08 1.97 13.38
C LEU A 135 24.63 1.69 14.79
N ASN A 136 24.68 0.42 15.19
CA ASN A 136 25.25 -0.02 16.47
C ASN A 136 26.74 0.32 16.58
N LYS A 137 27.43 0.33 15.44
CA LYS A 137 28.82 0.75 15.27
C LYS A 137 29.01 1.32 13.85
N PRO A 138 29.96 2.23 13.63
CA PRO A 138 30.28 2.71 12.28
C PRO A 138 30.68 1.55 11.37
N PHE A 139 30.19 1.53 10.13
CA PHE A 139 30.68 0.63 9.09
C PHE A 139 31.84 1.31 8.36
N LEU A 140 32.99 0.65 8.26
CA LEU A 140 34.16 1.13 7.54
C LEU A 140 34.33 0.31 6.26
N PHE A 141 34.52 1.00 5.14
CA PHE A 141 34.79 0.35 3.85
C PHE A 141 36.27 -0.05 3.78
N ASP A 142 36.61 -1.18 4.37
CA ASP A 142 37.97 -1.73 4.39
C ASP A 142 38.09 -3.02 3.57
N THR A 143 37.91 -4.16 4.22
CA THR A 143 38.10 -5.52 3.70
C THR A 143 36.78 -6.27 3.58
N LYS A 144 35.76 -5.92 4.39
CA LYS A 144 34.47 -6.60 4.38
C LYS A 144 33.49 -5.92 3.40
N PRO A 145 32.68 -6.69 2.65
CA PRO A 145 31.63 -6.12 1.81
C PRO A 145 30.50 -5.53 2.66
N LEU A 146 29.88 -4.48 2.15
CA LEU A 146 28.65 -3.93 2.72
C LEU A 146 27.44 -4.75 2.26
N ILE A 147 26.60 -5.16 3.21
CA ILE A 147 25.33 -5.84 2.94
C ILE A 147 24.21 -5.02 3.58
N VAL A 148 23.23 -4.63 2.78
CA VAL A 148 22.02 -3.94 3.22
C VAL A 148 20.82 -4.64 2.62
N GLN A 149 19.88 -5.03 3.47
CA GLN A 149 18.63 -5.66 3.08
C GLN A 149 17.50 -4.99 3.85
N TYR A 150 16.40 -4.70 3.16
CA TYR A 150 15.16 -4.23 3.74
C TYR A 150 14.00 -4.66 2.85
N GLU A 151 12.80 -4.67 3.42
CA GLU A 151 11.58 -5.05 2.72
C GLU A 151 10.68 -3.82 2.58
N VAL A 152 9.93 -3.76 1.48
CA VAL A 152 8.99 -2.69 1.22
C VAL A 152 7.72 -3.26 0.59
N ASN A 153 6.58 -2.80 1.09
CA ASN A 153 5.28 -3.16 0.55
C ASN A 153 4.42 -1.90 0.34
N PHE A 154 4.05 -1.61 -0.91
CA PHE A 154 3.15 -0.51 -1.26
C PHE A 154 1.69 -0.93 -1.12
N GLN A 155 1.21 -0.97 0.12
CA GLN A 155 -0.09 -1.56 0.48
C GLN A 155 -1.31 -0.92 -0.20
N ASN A 156 -1.23 0.34 -0.64
CA ASN A 156 -2.31 1.04 -1.36
C ASN A 156 -1.95 1.34 -2.82
N GLY A 157 -0.88 0.74 -3.35
CA GLY A 157 -0.23 1.20 -4.56
C GLY A 157 0.57 2.50 -4.37
N ILE A 158 1.31 2.89 -5.40
CA ILE A 158 2.08 4.13 -5.43
C ILE A 158 1.99 4.76 -6.82
N GLU A 159 1.59 6.03 -6.88
CA GLU A 159 1.52 6.79 -8.13
C GLU A 159 2.83 7.56 -8.38
N CYS A 160 3.30 8.29 -7.36
CA CYS A 160 4.53 9.08 -7.41
C CYS A 160 5.17 9.14 -6.02
N GLY A 161 6.33 8.50 -5.86
CA GLY A 161 7.08 8.49 -4.61
C GLY A 161 8.17 7.41 -4.61
N GLY A 162 8.94 7.35 -3.52
CA GLY A 162 9.99 6.34 -3.35
C GLY A 162 10.10 5.89 -1.90
N ALA A 163 10.57 4.66 -1.72
CA ALA A 163 10.80 4.04 -0.43
C ALA A 163 12.20 3.39 -0.41
N TYR A 164 13.19 4.21 -0.71
CA TYR A 164 14.59 3.81 -0.68
C TYR A 164 15.24 4.24 0.63
N VAL A 165 16.22 3.46 1.07
CA VAL A 165 17.03 3.77 2.25
C VAL A 165 18.23 4.64 1.88
N LYS A 166 18.68 5.48 2.81
CA LYS A 166 19.93 6.25 2.70
C LYS A 166 20.85 5.82 3.84
N LEU A 167 22.11 5.54 3.52
CA LEU A 167 23.16 5.36 4.51
C LEU A 167 23.81 6.72 4.74
N LEU A 168 23.77 7.18 6.00
CA LEU A 168 24.24 8.50 6.42
C LEU A 168 25.71 8.48 6.82
#